data_AF-A0A852V8H8-F1
#
_entry.id   AF-A0A852V8H8-F1
#
_cell.length_a   1.000
_cell.length_b   1.000
_cell.length_c   1.000
_cell.angle_alpha   90.00
_cell.angle_beta   90.00
_cell.angle_gamma   90.00
#
_symmetry.space_group_name_H-M   'P 1'
#
loop_
_entity.id
_entity.type
_entity.pdbx_description
1 polymer ?
#
loop_
_entity_poly.entity_id
_entity_poly.type
_entity_poly.pdbx_seq_one_letter_code
_entity_poly.pdbx_strand_id
1 'polypeptide(L)'
;MSDEIEPVASGFVAHYGGRTHVAALGPGASEVTLFDEEAREGFEPASGYWRAVVEREDLDRLVLVRTTGSFGGEPCLVLDVSEENGEESLHIAYTGHSGLKAEALGYWMVDHGAYEVVVPREEVFSVRVERVPVPLTLPATEE
;
A
#
# COMPACT_ATOMS: atom_id res chain seq x y z
N MET A 1 19.38 -11.57 6.74
CA MET A 1 18.07 -11.67 7.39
C MET A 1 17.16 -10.88 6.49
N SER A 2 16.36 -11.58 5.68
CA SER A 2 15.58 -10.95 4.62
C SER A 2 14.47 -10.11 5.24
N ASP A 3 14.65 -8.80 5.14
CA ASP A 3 13.64 -7.74 5.37
C ASP A 3 12.57 -7.80 4.25
N GLU A 4 12.15 -9.00 3.88
CA GLU A 4 11.11 -9.23 2.89
C GLU A 4 9.77 -9.09 3.60
N ILE A 5 9.25 -7.86 3.60
CA ILE A 5 7.84 -7.60 3.84
C ILE A 5 7.07 -8.47 2.84
N GLU A 6 6.36 -9.48 3.36
CA GLU A 6 5.50 -10.33 2.56
C GLU A 6 4.47 -9.43 1.86
N PRO A 7 4.41 -9.47 0.52
CA PRO A 7 3.69 -8.45 -0.22
C PRO A 7 2.20 -8.74 -0.19
N VAL A 8 1.45 -7.97 0.58
CA VAL A 8 -0.01 -7.90 0.41
C VAL A 8 -0.48 -6.44 0.56
N ALA A 9 -1.44 -6.06 -0.28
CA ALA A 9 -2.26 -4.83 -0.27
C ALA A 9 -1.74 -3.54 -0.89
N SER A 10 -0.47 -3.17 -0.73
CA SER A 10 0.03 -1.78 -0.87
C SER A 10 0.10 -1.05 0.46
N GLY A 11 1.23 -0.37 0.70
CA GLY A 11 1.49 0.38 1.92
C GLY A 11 2.79 1.15 1.83
N PHE A 12 3.10 1.95 2.86
CA PHE A 12 4.37 2.67 2.92
C PHE A 12 5.37 1.91 3.80
N VAL A 13 6.63 2.05 3.42
CA VAL A 13 7.77 1.67 4.25
C VAL A 13 8.71 2.86 4.37
N ALA A 14 9.18 3.09 5.57
CA ALA A 14 10.12 4.14 5.86
C ALA A 14 11.41 3.56 6.44
N HIS A 15 12.55 4.10 6.03
CA HIS A 15 13.81 3.87 6.71
C HIS A 15 14.05 5.01 7.68
N TYR A 16 14.26 4.68 8.96
CA TYR A 16 14.46 5.63 10.04
C TYR A 16 15.35 4.99 11.11
N GLY A 17 16.34 5.73 11.60
CA GLY A 17 17.25 5.22 12.64
C GLY A 17 18.00 3.94 12.24
N GLY A 18 18.29 3.77 10.95
CA GLY A 18 18.98 2.59 10.41
C GLY A 18 18.11 1.33 10.29
N ARG A 19 16.78 1.45 10.40
CA ARG A 19 15.82 0.33 10.30
C ARG A 19 14.66 0.66 9.38
N THR A 20 14.07 -0.39 8.82
CA THR A 20 12.87 -0.29 7.99
C THR A 20 11.63 -0.53 8.86
N HIS A 21 10.66 0.35 8.75
CA HIS A 21 9.38 0.28 9.47
C HIS A 21 8.22 0.35 8.48
N VAL A 22 7.15 -0.41 8.75
CA VAL A 22 5.86 -0.16 8.12
C VAL A 22 5.44 1.26 8.48
N ALA A 23 4.87 1.98 7.52
CA ALA A 23 4.56 3.38 7.65
C ALA A 23 3.17 3.73 7.11
N ALA A 24 2.62 4.83 7.62
CA ALA A 24 1.44 5.49 7.08
C ALA A 24 1.71 7.00 7.00
N LEU A 25 1.28 7.62 5.91
CA LEU A 25 1.27 9.09 5.79
C LEU A 25 0.13 9.67 6.62
N GLY A 26 0.45 10.67 7.44
CA GLY A 26 -0.56 11.46 8.15
C GLY A 26 -1.38 12.33 7.20
N PRO A 27 -2.51 12.89 7.67
CA PRO A 27 -3.44 13.68 6.84
C PRO A 27 -2.80 14.93 6.21
N GLY A 28 -1.77 15.51 6.84
CA GLY A 28 -1.01 16.65 6.31
C GLY A 28 0.14 16.28 5.38
N ALA A 29 0.42 14.98 5.18
CA ALA A 29 1.54 14.44 4.41
C ALA A 29 2.97 14.87 4.84
N SER A 30 3.10 15.76 5.84
CA SER A 30 4.35 16.16 6.51
C SER A 30 4.76 15.17 7.60
N GLU A 31 3.79 14.52 8.23
CA GLU A 31 4.03 13.54 9.29
C GLU A 31 3.93 12.12 8.74
N VAL A 32 4.77 11.24 9.27
CA VAL A 32 4.76 9.80 9.00
C VAL A 32 4.61 9.06 10.31
N THR A 33 3.61 8.18 10.38
CA THR A 33 3.48 7.22 11.49
C THR A 33 4.29 5.97 11.14
N LEU A 34 5.24 5.62 11.98
CA LEU A 34 6.02 4.39 11.93
C LEU A 34 5.38 3.36 12.86
N PHE A 35 5.36 2.10 12.44
CA PHE A 35 4.83 0.99 13.22
C PHE A 35 5.93 -0.04 13.50
N ASP A 36 5.90 -0.61 14.70
CA ASP A 36 6.80 -1.67 15.12
C ASP A 36 6.07 -2.68 16.02
N GLU A 37 6.49 -3.94 16.00
CA GLU A 37 5.96 -4.97 16.89
C GLU A 37 6.61 -4.91 18.28
N GLU A 38 7.79 -4.29 18.39
CA GLU A 38 8.58 -4.21 19.61
C GLU A 38 8.66 -2.79 20.18
N ALA A 39 8.85 -2.70 21.50
CA ALA A 39 9.13 -1.44 22.17
C ALA A 39 10.45 -0.85 21.68
N ARG A 40 10.43 0.43 21.27
CA ARG A 40 11.63 1.16 20.83
C ARG A 40 11.65 2.57 21.42
N GLU A 41 12.84 3.16 21.48
CA GLU A 41 13.00 4.55 21.87
C GLU A 41 12.24 5.47 20.89
N GLY A 42 11.46 6.40 21.43
CA GLY A 42 10.60 7.29 20.64
C GLY A 42 9.28 6.66 20.18
N PHE A 43 9.05 5.36 20.42
CA PHE A 43 7.78 4.70 20.11
C PHE A 43 6.91 4.60 21.36
N GLU A 44 5.62 4.86 21.18
CA GLU A 44 4.59 4.74 22.21
C GLU A 44 3.76 3.46 21.98
N PRO A 45 3.28 2.80 23.05
CA PRO A 45 2.46 1.61 22.93
C PRO A 45 1.07 1.97 22.38
N ALA A 46 0.61 1.16 21.43
CA ALA A 46 -0.74 1.16 20.87
C ALA A 46 -1.39 -0.22 21.10
N SER A 47 -2.60 -0.43 20.55
CA SER A 47 -3.33 -1.69 20.75
C SER A 47 -2.68 -2.83 19.96
N GLY A 48 -1.72 -3.52 20.59
CA GLY A 48 -1.04 -4.70 20.05
C GLY A 48 0.22 -4.40 19.23
N TYR A 49 0.66 -3.14 19.16
CA TYR A 49 1.87 -2.71 18.45
C TYR A 49 2.42 -1.43 19.07
N TRP A 50 3.55 -0.96 18.58
CA TRP A 50 4.21 0.30 18.96
C TRP A 50 4.22 1.25 17.77
N ARG A 51 4.09 2.55 18.04
CA ARG A 51 4.13 3.56 16.98
C ARG A 51 4.92 4.80 17.36
N ALA A 52 5.53 5.43 16.37
CA ALA A 52 6.13 6.76 16.49
C ALA A 52 5.58 7.65 15.38
N VAL A 53 5.39 8.93 15.67
CA VAL A 53 5.12 9.94 14.64
C VAL A 53 6.41 10.74 14.47
N VAL A 54 6.89 10.83 13.23
CA VAL A 54 8.11 11.56 12.88
C VAL A 54 7.81 12.52 11.74
N GLU A 55 8.59 13.59 11.64
CA GLU A 55 8.56 14.44 10.45
C GLU A 55 9.10 13.63 9.27
N ARG A 56 8.45 13.79 8.12
CA ARG A 56 8.83 13.09 6.89
C ARG A 56 10.25 13.45 6.43
N GLU A 57 10.72 14.64 6.79
CA GLU A 57 12.07 15.12 6.50
C GLU A 57 13.14 14.44 7.35
N ASP A 58 12.78 13.86 8.51
CA ASP A 58 13.69 13.12 9.39
C ASP A 58 13.91 11.67 8.94
N LEU A 59 13.19 11.22 7.90
CA LEU A 59 13.35 9.88 7.34
C LEU A 59 14.62 9.80 6.49
N ASP A 60 15.25 8.62 6.48
CA ASP A 60 16.33 8.34 5.53
C ASP A 60 15.76 8.00 4.14
N ARG A 61 14.56 7.41 4.11
CA ARG A 61 13.85 7.00 2.89
C ARG A 61 12.39 6.76 3.17
N LEU A 62 11.52 7.08 2.20
CA LEU A 62 10.12 6.67 2.18
C LEU A 62 9.79 6.04 0.83
N VAL A 63 9.10 4.89 0.86
CA VAL A 63 8.74 4.10 -0.34
C VAL A 63 7.28 3.68 -0.26
N LEU A 64 6.52 3.92 -1.32
CA LEU A 64 5.25 3.25 -1.56
C LEU A 64 5.54 1.88 -2.17
N VAL A 65 5.22 0.81 -1.45
CA VAL A 65 5.23 -0.55 -1.96
C VAL A 65 3.82 -0.87 -2.42
N ARG A 66 3.67 -1.37 -3.64
CA ARG A 66 2.36 -1.73 -4.18
C ARG A 66 2.45 -2.97 -5.05
N THR A 67 1.45 -3.86 -4.97
CA THR A 67 1.39 -5.04 -5.83
C THR A 67 0.43 -4.76 -6.98
N THR A 68 0.94 -4.82 -8.20
CA THR A 68 0.18 -4.50 -9.43
C THR A 68 0.02 -5.76 -10.29
N GLY A 69 -1.01 -5.77 -11.13
CA GLY A 69 -1.28 -6.87 -12.06
C GLY A 69 -2.16 -6.43 -13.23
N SER A 70 -2.70 -7.42 -13.94
CA SER A 70 -3.64 -7.25 -15.04
C SER A 70 -4.80 -8.23 -14.88
N PHE A 71 -6.03 -7.73 -14.93
CA PHE A 71 -7.26 -8.52 -14.90
C PHE A 71 -8.13 -8.14 -16.10
N GLY A 72 -8.60 -9.12 -16.87
CA GLY A 72 -9.36 -8.85 -18.11
C GLY A 72 -8.60 -8.04 -19.17
N GLY A 73 -7.26 -8.03 -19.11
CA GLY A 73 -6.39 -7.22 -19.97
C GLY A 73 -6.21 -5.76 -19.53
N GLU A 74 -6.80 -5.36 -18.40
CA GLU A 74 -6.71 -4.01 -17.86
C GLU A 74 -5.87 -3.97 -16.56
N PRO A 75 -5.20 -2.84 -16.25
CA PRO A 75 -4.30 -2.75 -15.11
C PRO A 75 -5.07 -2.70 -13.78
N CYS A 76 -4.58 -3.45 -12.79
CA CYS A 76 -5.15 -3.50 -11.45
C CYS A 76 -4.09 -3.37 -10.35
N LEU A 77 -4.55 -2.98 -9.16
CA LEU A 77 -3.79 -2.95 -7.90
C LEU A 77 -4.36 -4.02 -6.97
N VAL A 78 -3.52 -4.84 -6.34
CA VAL A 78 -3.96 -5.83 -5.35
C VAL A 78 -4.09 -5.15 -4.00
N LEU A 79 -5.29 -5.12 -3.44
CA LEU A 79 -5.65 -4.52 -2.16
C LEU A 79 -5.63 -5.51 -1.00
N ASP A 80 -5.91 -6.79 -1.25
CA ASP A 80 -5.85 -7.82 -0.22
C ASP A 80 -5.74 -9.21 -0.85
N VAL A 81 -5.29 -10.18 -0.04
CA VAL A 81 -5.27 -11.61 -0.38
C VAL A 81 -6.07 -12.33 0.69
N SER A 82 -7.05 -13.12 0.27
CA SER A 82 -7.88 -13.93 1.17
C SER A 82 -7.86 -15.38 0.70
N GLU A 83 -7.68 -16.31 1.64
CA GLU A 83 -7.78 -17.74 1.38
C GLU A 83 -9.02 -18.31 2.07
N GLU A 84 -9.91 -18.94 1.29
CA GLU A 84 -11.09 -19.63 1.80
C GLU A 84 -11.16 -21.03 1.19
N ASN A 85 -11.33 -22.05 2.03
CA ASN A 85 -11.38 -23.47 1.62
C ASN A 85 -10.17 -23.94 0.78
N GLY A 86 -9.00 -23.30 0.92
CA GLY A 86 -7.78 -23.60 0.16
C GLY A 86 -7.73 -22.97 -1.23
N GLU A 87 -8.66 -22.06 -1.54
CA GLU A 87 -8.67 -21.27 -2.77
C GLU A 87 -8.26 -19.82 -2.44
N GLU A 88 -7.22 -19.33 -3.12
CA GLU A 88 -6.74 -17.95 -2.95
C GLU A 88 -7.51 -16.98 -3.86
N SER A 89 -7.99 -15.90 -3.27
CA SER A 89 -8.67 -14.81 -3.94
C SER A 89 -7.94 -13.49 -3.71
N LEU A 90 -7.96 -12.64 -4.74
CA LEU A 90 -7.41 -11.31 -4.69
C LEU A 90 -8.54 -10.29 -4.69
N HIS A 91 -8.52 -9.41 -3.70
CA HIS A 91 -9.27 -8.17 -3.76
C HIS A 91 -8.44 -7.16 -4.53
N ILE A 92 -8.97 -6.63 -5.64
CA ILE A 92 -8.22 -5.75 -6.55
C ILE A 92 -8.99 -4.47 -6.88
N ALA A 93 -8.27 -3.36 -7.01
CA ALA A 93 -8.76 -2.09 -7.53
C ALA A 93 -8.41 -1.90 -9.02
N TYR A 94 -9.34 -1.35 -9.80
CA TYR A 94 -9.14 -1.00 -11.21
C TYR A 94 -8.33 0.30 -11.35
N THR A 95 -7.35 0.32 -12.25
CA THR A 95 -6.46 1.50 -12.47
C THR A 95 -6.43 1.99 -13.93
N GLY A 96 -7.32 1.48 -14.79
CA GLY A 96 -7.34 1.78 -16.24
C GLY A 96 -8.10 3.06 -16.65
N HIS A 97 -8.59 3.85 -15.69
CA HIS A 97 -9.27 5.15 -15.90
C HIS A 97 -10.54 5.14 -16.78
N SER A 98 -11.13 3.98 -17.06
CA SER A 98 -12.43 3.84 -17.75
C SER A 98 -13.46 3.08 -16.90
N GLY A 99 -14.44 3.78 -16.33
CA GLY A 99 -15.52 3.16 -15.56
C GLY A 99 -16.35 2.17 -16.37
N LEU A 100 -16.63 2.48 -17.65
CA LEU A 100 -17.33 1.57 -18.57
C LEU A 100 -16.61 0.22 -18.73
N LYS A 101 -15.27 0.24 -18.80
CA LYS A 101 -14.49 -1.00 -18.88
C LYS A 101 -14.49 -1.75 -17.55
N ALA A 102 -14.36 -1.03 -16.43
CA ALA A 102 -14.40 -1.62 -15.10
C ALA A 102 -15.73 -2.38 -14.88
N GLU A 103 -16.86 -1.74 -15.17
CA GLU A 103 -18.19 -2.36 -15.05
C GLU A 103 -18.36 -3.56 -15.99
N ALA A 104 -17.86 -3.48 -17.23
CA ALA A 104 -17.89 -4.60 -18.17
C ALA A 104 -17.04 -5.80 -17.71
N LEU A 105 -16.00 -5.56 -16.90
CA LEU A 105 -15.16 -6.58 -16.28
C LEU A 105 -15.70 -7.07 -14.93
N GLY A 106 -16.85 -6.56 -14.47
CA GLY A 106 -17.49 -7.01 -13.24
C GLY A 106 -17.03 -6.30 -11.96
N TYR A 107 -16.24 -5.23 -12.08
CA TYR A 107 -15.95 -4.38 -10.92
C TYR A 107 -17.21 -3.64 -10.45
N TRP A 108 -17.32 -3.43 -9.13
CA TRP A 108 -18.32 -2.55 -8.54
C TRP A 108 -17.69 -1.22 -8.10
N MET A 109 -18.47 -0.14 -8.16
CA MET A 109 -18.03 1.18 -7.69
C MET A 109 -18.12 1.25 -6.16
N VAL A 110 -17.00 1.57 -5.51
CA VAL A 110 -16.91 1.74 -4.04
C VAL A 110 -16.97 3.22 -3.63
N ASP A 111 -16.43 4.10 -4.47
CA ASP A 111 -16.46 5.56 -4.33
C ASP A 111 -16.31 6.20 -5.71
N HIS A 112 -16.47 7.52 -5.83
CA HIS A 112 -16.43 8.35 -7.05
C HIS A 112 -15.33 7.95 -8.05
N GLY A 113 -15.61 6.97 -8.92
CA GLY A 113 -14.67 6.47 -9.93
C GLY A 113 -13.66 5.44 -9.42
N ALA A 114 -13.74 5.02 -8.15
CA ALA A 114 -13.01 3.90 -7.59
C ALA A 114 -13.82 2.62 -7.76
N TYR A 115 -13.19 1.59 -8.35
CA TYR A 115 -13.83 0.34 -8.72
C TYR A 115 -13.01 -0.84 -8.18
N GLU A 116 -13.69 -1.77 -7.51
CA GLU A 116 -13.06 -2.94 -6.86
C GLU A 116 -13.74 -4.25 -7.27
N VAL A 117 -13.01 -5.36 -7.18
CA VAL A 117 -13.53 -6.71 -7.40
C VAL A 117 -12.71 -7.75 -6.62
N VAL A 118 -13.35 -8.84 -6.19
CA VAL A 118 -12.67 -10.03 -5.66
C VAL A 118 -12.69 -11.11 -6.75
N VAL A 119 -11.52 -11.62 -7.11
CA VAL A 119 -11.35 -12.61 -8.18
C VAL A 119 -10.39 -13.72 -7.75
N PRO A 120 -10.48 -14.93 -8.33
CA PRO A 120 -9.48 -15.96 -8.13
C PRO A 120 -8.07 -15.48 -8.50
N ARG A 121 -7.08 -15.88 -7.71
CA ARG A 121 -5.69 -15.46 -7.90
C ARG A 121 -5.16 -15.73 -9.31
N GLU A 122 -5.56 -16.84 -9.91
CA GLU A 122 -5.14 -17.30 -11.23
C GLU A 122 -5.67 -16.44 -12.39
N GLU A 123 -6.69 -15.62 -12.15
CA GLU A 123 -7.23 -14.69 -13.16
C GLU A 123 -6.43 -13.38 -13.25
N VAL A 124 -5.55 -13.12 -12.29
CA VAL A 124 -4.70 -11.91 -12.26
C VAL A 124 -3.30 -12.24 -12.77
N PHE A 125 -2.96 -11.63 -13.89
CA PHE A 125 -1.70 -11.86 -14.61
C PHE A 125 -0.68 -10.75 -14.36
N SER A 126 0.58 -11.03 -14.72
CA SER A 126 1.69 -10.07 -14.66
C SER A 126 1.86 -9.42 -13.27
N VAL A 127 1.54 -10.18 -12.22
CA VAL A 127 1.65 -9.74 -10.83
C VAL A 127 3.10 -9.41 -10.49
N ARG A 128 3.33 -8.20 -9.98
CA ARG A 128 4.65 -7.73 -9.56
C ARG A 128 4.55 -6.73 -8.42
N VAL A 129 5.58 -6.70 -7.59
CA VAL A 129 5.76 -5.69 -6.54
C VAL A 129 6.51 -4.49 -7.12
N GLU A 130 5.90 -3.32 -7.05
CA GLU A 130 6.52 -2.05 -7.38
C GLU A 130 6.94 -1.31 -6.11
N ARG A 131 8.08 -0.61 -6.19
CA ARG A 131 8.62 0.22 -5.12
C ARG A 131 8.82 1.63 -5.67
N VAL A 132 7.95 2.55 -5.27
CA VAL A 132 7.95 3.93 -5.75
C VAL A 132 8.54 4.82 -4.65
N PRO A 133 9.70 5.45 -4.87
CA PRO A 133 10.24 6.42 -3.93
C PRO A 133 9.27 7.57 -3.74
N VAL A 134 9.08 7.97 -2.49
CA VAL A 134 8.23 9.09 -2.11
C VAL A 134 9.15 10.22 -1.66
N PRO A 135 9.01 11.46 -2.19
CA PRO A 135 9.86 12.59 -1.79
C PRO A 135 9.83 12.79 -0.28
N LEU A 136 10.91 13.22 0.36
CA LEU A 136 10.88 13.49 1.81
C LEU A 136 10.46 14.92 2.13
N THR A 137 10.74 15.84 1.21
CA THR A 137 10.26 17.22 1.26
C THR A 137 8.99 17.34 0.42
N LEU A 138 8.03 18.11 0.94
CA LEU A 138 6.86 18.50 0.16
C LEU A 138 7.27 19.61 -0.82
N PRO A 139 6.70 19.65 -2.04
CA PRO A 139 6.90 20.80 -2.92
C PRO A 139 6.41 22.05 -2.21
N ALA A 140 7.15 23.16 -2.35
CA ALA A 140 6.68 24.45 -1.84
C ALA A 140 5.32 24.75 -2.48
N THR A 141 4.31 25.01 -1.66
CA THR A 141 3.03 25.53 -2.15
C THR A 141 3.33 26.92 -2.70
N GLU A 142 3.34 27.06 -4.03
CA GLU A 142 3.35 28.38 -4.65
C GLU A 142 1.98 29.03 -4.35
N GLU A 143 1.97 30.06 -3.50
CA GLU A 143 0.80 30.90 -3.20
C GLU A 143 0.45 31.85 -4.36
#